data_AF-A0A2V9KX12-F1
#
_entry.id   AF-A0A2V9KX12-F1
#
_cell.length_a   1.000
_cell.length_b   1.000
_cell.length_c   1.000
_cell.angle_alpha   90.00
_cell.angle_beta   90.00
_cell.angle_gamma   90.00
#
_symmetry.space_group_name_H-M   'P 1'
#
loop_
_entity.id
_entity.type
_entity.pdbx_description
1 polymer ?
#
loop_
_entity_poly.entity_id
_entity_poly.type
_entity_poly.pdbx_seq_one_letter_code
_entity_poly.pdbx_strand_id
1 'polypeptide(L)'
;MEVSKMPKDDRDILEVLKFELDFVNSGGYGRSVRTPQKPTAVFRESPSCLNFGDPNNTHPCRDCLLMEFVPPSARAKGLPCHQIPMGPRGETIDKLLDRDDQTALEQALRNWLETRISRIEESRAQVVKLPQALSPAQRETEYRPRVLVVDDDESVLTLL
;
A
#
# COMPACT_ATOMS: atom_id res chain seq x y z
N MET A 1 24.81 -7.15 -13.31
CA MET A 1 24.12 -6.02 -12.67
C MET A 1 23.31 -6.59 -11.53
N GLU A 2 23.85 -6.56 -10.32
CA GLU A 2 23.10 -6.98 -9.13
C GLU A 2 22.00 -5.95 -8.89
N VAL A 3 20.74 -6.40 -9.01
CA VAL A 3 19.61 -5.63 -8.51
C VAL A 3 19.70 -5.72 -6.99
N SER A 4 20.38 -4.75 -6.36
CA SER A 4 20.28 -4.54 -4.92
C SER A 4 18.79 -4.51 -4.59
N LYS A 5 18.32 -5.51 -3.84
CA LYS A 5 16.99 -5.55 -3.27
C LYS A 5 16.90 -4.36 -2.32
N MET A 6 16.49 -3.21 -2.85
CA MET A 6 16.35 -2.00 -2.07
C MET A 6 15.37 -2.30 -0.94
N PRO A 7 15.71 -1.93 0.32
CA PRO A 7 14.85 -2.22 1.44
C PRO A 7 13.54 -1.45 1.23
N LYS A 8 12.48 -2.19 0.93
CA LYS A 8 11.12 -1.68 1.00
C LYS A 8 10.79 -1.48 2.48
N ASP A 9 10.04 -0.43 2.76
CA ASP A 9 9.45 -0.18 4.07
C ASP A 9 8.71 -1.45 4.55
N ASP A 10 9.19 -2.04 5.63
CA ASP A 10 8.74 -3.33 6.18
C ASP A 10 7.72 -3.18 7.32
N ARG A 11 7.34 -1.94 7.63
CA ARG A 11 6.27 -1.64 8.59
C ARG A 11 4.93 -2.16 8.09
N ASP A 12 3.99 -2.34 9.01
CA ASP A 12 2.60 -2.64 8.64
C ASP A 12 1.89 -1.37 8.20
N ILE A 13 1.34 -1.36 6.97
CA ILE A 13 0.58 -0.22 6.46
C ILE A 13 -0.61 0.15 7.36
N LEU A 14 -1.29 -0.82 7.96
CA LEU A 14 -2.41 -0.55 8.86
C LEU A 14 -1.97 0.25 10.07
N GLU A 15 -0.84 -0.12 10.67
CA GLU A 15 -0.28 0.57 11.83
C GLU A 15 0.25 1.96 11.44
N VAL A 16 0.85 2.11 10.26
CA VAL A 16 1.26 3.41 9.73
C VAL A 16 0.06 4.35 9.52
N LEU A 17 -1.05 3.84 8.96
CA LEU A 17 -2.26 4.66 8.77
C LEU A 17 -2.95 5.00 10.10
N LYS A 18 -2.97 4.08 11.07
CA LYS A 18 -3.49 4.35 12.43
C LYS A 18 -2.67 5.42 13.15
N PHE A 19 -1.34 5.29 13.10
CA PHE A 19 -0.44 6.32 13.63
C PHE A 19 -0.72 7.68 12.99
N GLU A 20 -0.90 7.71 11.67
CA GLU A 20 -1.19 8.95 10.96
C GLU A 20 -2.54 9.57 11.38
N LEU A 21 -3.55 8.73 11.60
CA LEU A 21 -4.86 9.16 12.09
C LEU A 21 -4.76 9.79 13.48
N ASP A 22 -4.01 9.17 14.39
CA ASP A 22 -3.75 9.72 15.71
C ASP A 22 -2.94 11.02 15.64
N PHE A 23 -1.98 11.11 14.74
CA PHE A 23 -1.16 12.30 14.51
C PHE A 23 -2.02 13.49 14.06
N VAL A 24 -2.87 13.32 13.04
CA VAL A 24 -3.79 14.40 12.62
C VAL A 24 -4.80 14.73 13.74
N ASN A 25 -5.31 13.72 14.45
CA ASN A 25 -6.26 13.92 15.55
C ASN A 25 -5.68 14.74 16.70
N SER A 26 -4.39 14.57 16.97
CA SER A 26 -3.65 15.29 18.01
C SER A 26 -3.18 16.69 17.58
N GLY A 27 -3.56 17.13 16.37
CA GLY A 27 -3.17 18.43 15.83
C GLY A 27 -1.76 18.46 15.25
N GLY A 28 -1.19 17.32 14.87
CA GLY A 28 0.16 17.21 14.32
C GLY A 28 0.40 18.01 13.04
N TYR A 29 -0.68 18.37 12.33
CA TYR A 29 -0.65 19.23 11.15
C TYR A 29 -1.04 20.69 11.40
N GLY A 30 -1.39 21.05 12.63
CA GLY A 30 -1.79 22.40 12.99
C GLY A 30 -0.71 23.42 12.63
N ARG A 31 -1.13 24.62 12.22
CA ARG A 31 -0.20 25.70 11.84
C ARG A 31 0.73 26.01 13.02
N SER A 32 2.03 25.97 12.74
CA SER A 32 3.06 26.41 13.69
C SER A 32 2.82 27.87 14.08
N VAL A 33 2.80 28.15 15.39
CA VAL A 33 2.75 29.52 15.91
C VAL A 33 3.97 30.36 15.50
N ARG A 34 5.08 29.71 15.13
CA ARG A 34 6.30 30.38 14.65
C ARG A 34 6.25 30.67 13.15
N THR A 35 5.51 29.88 12.38
CA THR A 35 5.43 29.99 10.91
C THR A 35 4.01 29.73 10.41
N PRO A 36 3.02 30.58 10.75
CA PRO A 36 1.61 30.35 10.43
C PRO A 36 1.30 30.42 8.92
N GLN A 37 2.18 31.06 8.14
CA GLN A 37 2.06 31.19 6.69
C GLN A 37 2.58 29.97 5.91
N LYS A 38 3.29 29.04 6.55
CA LYS A 38 3.81 27.85 5.87
C LYS A 38 2.74 26.75 5.94
N PRO A 39 2.16 26.30 4.82
CA PRO A 39 1.27 25.15 4.82
C PRO A 39 2.04 23.88 5.22
N THR A 40 1.42 23.05 6.05
CA THR A 40 2.03 21.81 6.53
C THR A 40 1.98 20.75 5.43
N ALA A 41 3.12 20.16 5.08
CA ALA A 41 3.19 19.18 4.00
C ALA A 41 2.72 17.80 4.51
N VAL A 42 1.43 17.51 4.32
CA VAL A 42 0.80 16.25 4.77
C VAL A 42 1.57 15.03 4.27
N PHE A 43 1.72 14.03 5.14
CA PHE A 43 2.61 12.88 5.06
C PHE A 43 4.09 13.21 5.01
N ARG A 44 4.54 14.25 4.32
CA ARG A 44 5.97 14.60 4.22
C ARG A 44 6.55 15.08 5.55
N GLU A 45 5.77 15.82 6.34
CA GLU A 45 6.16 16.35 7.65
C GLU A 45 5.65 15.46 8.82
N SER A 46 5.15 14.25 8.54
CA SER A 46 4.78 13.29 9.58
C SER A 46 5.93 12.33 9.90
N PRO A 47 6.08 11.88 11.16
CA PRO A 47 6.99 10.79 11.53
C PRO A 47 6.72 9.47 10.79
N SER A 48 5.58 9.33 10.12
CA SER A 48 5.30 8.19 9.23
C SER A 48 6.15 8.20 7.95
N CYS A 49 6.69 9.36 7.53
CA CYS A 49 7.52 9.48 6.34
C CYS A 49 8.88 8.79 6.51
N LEU A 50 9.33 8.02 5.51
CA LEU A 50 10.70 7.48 5.46
C LEU A 50 11.79 8.56 5.51
N ASN A 51 11.45 9.78 5.13
CA ASN A 51 12.38 10.91 5.08
C ASN A 51 12.00 12.01 6.09
N PHE A 52 11.26 11.66 7.14
CA PHE A 52 10.93 12.60 8.21
C PHE A 52 12.21 13.13 8.84
N GLY A 53 12.35 14.46 8.91
CA GLY A 53 13.56 15.11 9.44
C GLY A 53 14.79 14.99 8.53
N ASP A 54 14.69 14.38 7.34
CA ASP A 54 15.80 14.28 6.39
C ASP A 54 15.66 15.34 5.27
N PRO A 55 16.48 16.40 5.29
CA PRO A 55 16.47 17.43 4.25
C PRO A 55 16.99 16.91 2.90
N ASN A 56 17.79 15.83 2.87
CA ASN A 56 18.40 15.31 1.66
C ASN A 56 17.52 14.28 0.94
N ASN A 57 16.42 13.85 1.55
CA ASN A 57 15.49 12.87 0.98
C ASN A 57 16.21 11.59 0.53
N THR A 58 17.04 11.05 1.42
CA THR A 58 17.99 9.96 1.17
C THR A 58 17.27 8.65 0.83
N HIS A 59 16.04 8.46 1.31
CA HIS A 59 15.21 7.30 0.99
C HIS A 59 14.28 7.61 -0.20
N PRO A 60 14.26 6.77 -1.24
CA PRO A 60 13.40 7.03 -2.39
C PRO A 60 11.93 6.75 -2.03
N CYS A 61 11.03 7.68 -2.38
CA CYS A 61 9.61 7.54 -2.06
C CYS A 61 8.97 6.26 -2.62
N ARG A 62 9.52 5.67 -3.69
CA ARG A 62 9.01 4.41 -4.28
C ARG A 62 9.05 3.21 -3.30
N ASP A 63 9.87 3.30 -2.25
CA ASP A 63 10.02 2.26 -1.24
C ASP A 63 9.06 2.46 -0.05
N CYS A 64 8.33 3.59 0.00
CA CYS A 64 7.35 3.89 1.05
C CYS A 64 6.03 3.15 0.82
N LEU A 65 5.41 2.67 1.91
CA LEU A 65 4.12 1.98 1.88
C LEU A 65 3.00 2.81 1.23
N LEU A 66 3.01 4.14 1.39
CA LEU A 66 1.98 5.03 0.83
C LEU A 66 1.92 5.03 -0.70
N MET A 67 2.95 4.50 -1.39
CA MET A 67 2.99 4.41 -2.85
C MET A 67 1.88 3.56 -3.45
N GLU A 68 1.29 2.64 -2.67
CA GLU A 68 0.14 1.86 -3.14
C GLU A 68 -1.09 2.73 -3.40
N PHE A 69 -1.21 3.88 -2.71
CA PHE A 69 -2.32 4.83 -2.85
C PHE A 69 -2.05 5.93 -3.88
N VAL A 70 -0.81 6.02 -4.38
CA VAL A 70 -0.44 7.01 -5.40
C VAL A 70 -0.85 6.49 -6.78
N PRO A 71 -1.61 7.28 -7.58
CA PRO A 71 -1.96 6.93 -8.95
C PRO A 71 -0.71 6.61 -9.78
N PRO A 72 -0.69 5.57 -10.63
CA PRO A 72 0.50 5.16 -11.38
C PRO A 72 1.17 6.30 -12.16
N SER A 73 0.37 7.17 -12.79
CA SER A 73 0.84 8.34 -13.55
C SER A 73 1.54 9.41 -12.70
N ALA A 74 1.34 9.39 -11.38
CA ALA A 74 1.88 10.37 -10.45
C ALA A 74 3.07 9.85 -9.62
N ARG A 75 3.41 8.56 -9.73
CA ARG A 75 4.47 7.92 -8.92
C ARG A 75 5.87 8.47 -9.17
N ALA A 76 6.12 9.06 -10.35
CA ALA A 76 7.39 9.65 -10.72
C ALA A 76 7.52 11.16 -10.37
N LYS A 77 6.48 11.77 -9.78
CA LYS A 77 6.53 13.17 -9.36
C LYS A 77 7.44 13.36 -8.14
N GLY A 78 7.90 14.60 -7.90
CA GLY A 78 8.82 14.90 -6.79
C GLY A 78 8.25 14.62 -5.39
N LEU A 79 6.94 14.80 -5.21
CA LEU A 79 6.21 14.44 -3.97
C LEU A 79 5.04 13.51 -4.32
N PRO A 80 5.29 12.19 -4.52
CA PRO A 80 4.24 11.25 -4.91
C PRO A 80 3.10 11.16 -3.89
N CYS A 81 3.40 11.22 -2.59
CA CYS A 81 2.39 11.14 -1.52
C CYS A 81 1.38 12.29 -1.57
N HIS A 82 1.73 13.47 -2.10
CA HIS A 82 0.78 14.58 -2.27
C HIS A 82 -0.24 14.35 -3.39
N GLN A 83 -0.01 13.32 -4.21
CA GLN A 83 -0.86 12.99 -5.34
C GLN A 83 -1.88 11.90 -4.99
N ILE A 84 -1.92 11.48 -3.72
CA ILE A 84 -2.96 10.60 -3.20
C ILE A 84 -4.30 11.35 -3.30
N PRO A 85 -5.31 10.75 -3.97
CA PRO A 85 -6.64 11.33 -4.05
C PRO A 85 -7.35 11.24 -2.70
N MET A 86 -7.83 12.38 -2.22
CA MET A 86 -8.60 12.59 -1.02
C MET A 86 -10.07 12.86 -1.38
N GLY A 87 -10.99 12.20 -0.68
CA GLY A 87 -12.42 12.44 -0.80
C GLY A 87 -13.10 11.88 -2.06
N PRO A 88 -14.43 12.06 -2.16
CA PRO A 88 -15.28 11.39 -3.16
C PRO A 88 -15.07 11.88 -4.59
N ARG A 89 -14.50 13.08 -4.79
CA ARG A 89 -14.18 13.64 -6.11
C ARG A 89 -12.75 13.36 -6.55
N GLY A 90 -11.96 12.66 -5.72
CA GLY A 90 -10.57 12.33 -6.01
C GLY A 90 -9.64 13.55 -6.05
N GLU A 91 -9.93 14.58 -5.27
CA GLU A 91 -9.09 15.77 -5.16
C GLU A 91 -7.78 15.39 -4.47
N THR A 92 -6.63 15.64 -5.07
CA THR A 92 -5.35 15.27 -4.45
C THR A 92 -5.02 16.16 -3.26
N ILE A 93 -4.20 15.68 -2.33
CA ILE A 93 -3.66 16.48 -1.21
C ILE A 93 -3.07 17.80 -1.72
N ASP A 94 -2.29 17.74 -2.80
CA ASP A 94 -1.69 18.89 -3.47
C ASP A 94 -2.72 19.98 -3.80
N LYS A 95 -3.85 19.59 -4.40
CA LYS A 95 -4.94 20.51 -4.75
C LYS A 95 -5.70 21.04 -3.53
N LEU A 96 -5.69 20.31 -2.42
CA LEU A 96 -6.31 20.75 -1.17
C LEU A 96 -5.40 21.74 -0.43
N LEU A 97 -4.08 21.53 -0.47
CA LEU A 97 -3.09 22.48 0.06
C LEU A 97 -3.16 23.84 -0.65
N ASP A 98 -3.37 23.85 -1.97
CA ASP A 98 -3.51 25.09 -2.76
C ASP A 98 -4.71 25.98 -2.34
N ARG A 99 -5.69 25.44 -1.59
CA ARG A 99 -6.89 26.18 -1.17
C ARG A 99 -6.70 26.98 0.11
N ASP A 100 -5.56 26.83 0.79
CA ASP A 100 -5.23 27.43 2.11
C ASP A 100 -6.29 27.15 3.21
N ASP A 101 -7.10 26.11 3.04
CA ASP A 101 -8.09 25.64 4.00
C ASP A 101 -7.57 24.40 4.73
N GLN A 102 -6.78 24.65 5.77
CA GLN A 102 -6.17 23.60 6.60
C GLN A 102 -7.23 22.71 7.25
N THR A 103 -8.35 23.28 7.70
CA THR A 103 -9.42 22.52 8.35
C THR A 103 -10.07 21.55 7.37
N ALA A 104 -10.37 22.01 6.14
CA ALA A 104 -10.92 21.13 5.11
C ALA A 104 -9.92 20.03 4.70
N LEU A 105 -8.62 20.36 4.61
CA LEU A 105 -7.57 19.38 4.32
C LEU A 105 -7.48 18.31 5.41
N GLU A 106 -7.42 18.70 6.68
CA GLU A 106 -7.36 17.76 7.81
C GLU A 106 -8.62 16.91 7.90
N GLN A 107 -9.80 17.48 7.64
CA GLN A 107 -11.05 16.71 7.62
C GLN A 107 -11.05 15.70 6.46
N ALA A 108 -10.60 16.10 5.28
CA ALA A 108 -10.50 15.21 4.13
C ALA A 108 -9.51 14.06 4.40
N LEU A 109 -8.38 14.37 5.06
CA LEU A 109 -7.37 13.40 5.48
C LEU A 109 -7.93 12.41 6.52
N ARG A 110 -8.60 12.89 7.57
CA ARG A 110 -9.23 12.05 8.59
C ARG A 110 -10.23 11.07 7.99
N ASN A 111 -11.16 11.59 7.19
CA ASN A 111 -12.16 10.77 6.51
C ASN A 111 -11.52 9.71 5.61
N TRP A 112 -10.45 10.08 4.90
CA TRP A 112 -9.71 9.15 4.04
C TRP A 112 -8.99 8.06 4.85
N LEU A 113 -8.33 8.43 5.94
CA LEU A 113 -7.62 7.52 6.85
C LEU A 113 -8.60 6.52 7.48
N GLU A 114 -9.68 7.00 8.08
CA GLU A 114 -10.73 6.16 8.68
C GLU A 114 -11.29 5.16 7.66
N THR A 115 -11.69 5.65 6.48
CA THR A 115 -12.20 4.81 5.40
C THR A 115 -11.19 3.74 4.97
N ARG A 116 -9.91 4.10 4.88
CA ARG A 116 -8.88 3.18 4.41
C ARG A 116 -8.51 2.15 5.47
N ILE A 117 -8.41 2.56 6.73
CA ILE A 117 -8.20 1.69 7.88
C ILE A 117 -9.32 0.65 7.95
N SER A 118 -10.58 1.08 7.93
CA SER A 118 -11.73 0.15 7.98
C SER A 118 -11.69 -0.87 6.84
N ARG A 119 -11.40 -0.44 5.61
CA ARG A 119 -11.28 -1.38 4.46
C ARG A 119 -10.18 -2.42 4.65
N ILE A 120 -9.02 -2.02 5.20
CA ILE A 120 -7.91 -2.93 5.44
C ILE A 120 -8.28 -3.92 6.56
N GLU A 121 -8.89 -3.43 7.65
CA GLU A 121 -9.34 -4.27 8.77
C GLU A 121 -10.40 -5.27 8.34
N GLU A 122 -11.41 -4.84 7.56
CA GLU A 122 -12.43 -5.72 6.98
C GLU A 122 -11.80 -6.77 6.06
N SER A 123 -10.88 -6.36 5.18
CA SER A 123 -10.17 -7.29 4.29
C SER A 123 -9.39 -8.35 5.08
N ARG A 124 -8.68 -7.95 6.15
CA ARG A 124 -7.92 -8.88 6.99
C ARG A 124 -8.84 -9.80 7.79
N ALA A 125 -9.95 -9.29 8.32
CA ALA A 125 -10.95 -10.09 9.01
C ALA A 125 -11.61 -11.12 8.08
N GLN A 126 -11.86 -10.77 6.81
CA GLN A 126 -12.38 -11.70 5.80
C GLN A 126 -11.37 -12.81 5.47
N VAL A 127 -10.08 -12.48 5.34
CA VAL A 127 -9.02 -13.48 5.12
C VAL A 127 -8.91 -14.46 6.29
N VAL A 128 -9.04 -13.97 7.54
CA VAL A 128 -9.04 -14.84 8.73
C VAL A 128 -10.31 -15.71 8.82
N LYS A 129 -11.45 -15.20 8.33
CA LYS A 129 -12.73 -15.93 8.32
C LYS A 129 -12.84 -16.96 7.21
N LEU A 130 -12.12 -16.79 6.09
CA LEU A 130 -12.07 -17.80 5.03
C LEU A 130 -11.22 -18.97 5.58
N PRO A 131 -11.80 -20.13 5.92
CA PRO A 131 -11.01 -21.27 6.34
C PRO A 131 -10.08 -21.68 5.19
N GLN A 132 -9.10 -22.53 5.49
CA GLN A 132 -8.17 -23.22 4.57
C GLN A 132 -8.84 -24.06 3.45
N ALA A 133 -10.00 -23.66 2.93
CA ALA A 133 -10.78 -24.29 1.87
C ALA A 133 -10.12 -24.22 0.48
N LEU A 134 -8.96 -23.58 0.36
CA LEU A 134 -8.08 -23.70 -0.80
C LEU A 134 -6.74 -24.29 -0.36
N SER A 135 -6.77 -25.45 0.29
CA SER A 135 -5.59 -26.29 0.38
C SER A 135 -5.32 -26.87 -1.03
N PRO A 136 -4.10 -26.81 -1.59
CA PRO A 136 -3.80 -27.33 -2.93
C PRO A 136 -3.96 -28.85 -3.09
N ALA A 137 -4.31 -29.55 -2.01
CA ALA A 137 -4.39 -31.00 -1.94
C ALA A 137 -5.57 -31.63 -2.73
N GLN A 138 -6.40 -30.84 -3.42
CA GLN A 138 -7.50 -31.37 -4.24
C GLN A 138 -7.22 -31.37 -5.75
N ARG A 139 -5.97 -31.16 -6.18
CA ARG A 139 -5.58 -31.18 -7.60
C ARG A 139 -5.11 -32.53 -8.15
N GLU A 140 -5.08 -33.58 -7.35
CA GLU A 140 -4.74 -34.94 -7.81
C GLU A 140 -5.89 -35.92 -7.56
N THR A 141 -7.08 -35.56 -8.03
CA THR A 141 -8.06 -36.57 -8.39
C THR A 141 -7.91 -36.82 -9.88
N GLU A 142 -7.36 -38.00 -10.19
CA GLU A 142 -7.57 -38.73 -11.45
C GLU A 142 -6.61 -38.46 -12.63
N TYR A 143 -5.30 -38.69 -12.42
CA TYR A 143 -4.54 -39.38 -13.47
C TYR A 143 -4.72 -40.89 -13.28
N ARG A 144 -5.76 -41.45 -13.90
CA ARG A 144 -5.92 -42.90 -14.04
C ARG A 144 -5.12 -43.33 -15.28
N PRO A 145 -3.94 -43.96 -15.15
CA PRO A 145 -3.28 -44.50 -16.33
C PRO A 145 -4.22 -45.53 -16.96
N ARG A 146 -4.51 -45.36 -18.26
CA ARG A 146 -5.12 -46.42 -19.07
C ARG A 146 -4.09 -47.55 -19.17
N VAL A 147 -4.25 -48.58 -18.35
CA VAL A 147 -3.57 -49.86 -18.56
C VAL A 147 -4.18 -50.46 -19.83
N LEU A 148 -3.43 -50.44 -20.92
CA LEU A 148 -3.69 -51.31 -22.06
C LEU A 148 -3.06 -52.65 -21.72
N VAL A 149 -3.89 -53.66 -21.48
CA VAL A 149 -3.44 -55.05 -21.50
C VAL A 149 -3.25 -55.37 -22.98
N VAL A 150 -1.99 -55.51 -23.40
CA VAL A 150 -1.61 -56.08 -24.70
C VAL A 150 -1.13 -57.48 -24.37
N ASP A 151 -1.96 -58.48 -24.64
CA ASP A 151 -1.50 -59.86 -24.72
C ASP A 151 -0.58 -59.99 -25.96
N ASP A 152 0.59 -60.56 -25.69
CA ASP A 152 1.68 -61.05 -26.54
C ASP A 152 1.66 -60.67 -28.04
N ASP A 153 2.51 -59.72 -28.44
CA ASP A 153 3.65 -59.98 -29.36
C ASP A 153 4.59 -58.76 -29.43
N GLU A 154 5.87 -59.02 -29.69
CA GLU A 154 7.05 -58.16 -29.62
C GLU A 154 6.90 -56.66 -29.96
N SER A 155 7.43 -55.77 -29.10
CA SER A 155 8.58 -54.88 -29.42
C SER A 155 8.73 -53.72 -28.44
N VAL A 156 9.89 -53.68 -27.79
CA VAL A 156 10.40 -52.59 -26.96
C VAL A 156 10.70 -51.37 -27.82
N LEU A 157 10.40 -50.15 -27.36
CA LEU A 157 11.25 -48.97 -27.57
C LEU A 157 10.92 -47.85 -26.59
N THR A 158 11.89 -47.56 -25.71
CA THR A 158 11.92 -46.49 -24.72
C THR A 158 12.23 -45.15 -25.39
N LEU A 159 11.44 -44.11 -25.09
CA LEU A 159 11.75 -42.71 -25.39
C LEU A 159 12.65 -42.12 -24.30
N LEU A 160 13.73 -41.44 -24.69
CA LEU A 160 14.46 -40.47 -23.86
C LEU A 160 13.75 -39.12 -23.91
#